data_AF-A0AAD4JSX0-F1
#
_entry.id   AF-A0AAD4JSX0-F1
#
_cell.length_a   1.000
_cell.length_b   1.000
_cell.length_c   1.000
_cell.angle_alpha   90.00
_cell.angle_beta   90.00
_cell.angle_gamma   90.00
#
_symmetry.space_group_name_H-M   'P 1'
#
loop_
_entity.id
_entity.type
_entity.pdbx_description
1 polymer ?
#
loop_
_entity_poly.entity_id
_entity_poly.type
_entity_poly.pdbx_seq_one_letter_code
_entity_poly.pdbx_strand_id
1 'polypeptide(L)' 'HLDKLHSSAGGIMVWGAISYYGTCELKFVPTTMNALCYNGILKEAFPHFQSLFNNLKWIYQHDNAPIHTA' A
#
# COMPACT_ATOMS: atom_id res chain seq x y z
N HIS A 1 14.61 1.93 30.22
CA HIS A 1 14.76 2.50 28.86
C HIS A 1 15.35 1.38 28.02
N LEU A 2 14.49 0.62 27.32
CA LEU A 2 14.91 -0.52 26.52
C LEU A 2 14.98 -0.05 25.08
N ASP A 3 16.18 0.23 24.61
CA ASP A 3 16.44 0.50 23.20
C ASP A 3 16.10 -0.77 22.41
N LYS A 4 15.11 -0.66 21.53
CA LYS A 4 14.81 -1.69 20.53
C LYS A 4 16.02 -1.79 19.61
N LEU A 5 16.90 -2.75 19.87
CA LEU A 5 17.88 -3.22 18.90
C LEU A 5 17.11 -3.86 17.74
N HIS A 6 16.81 -3.07 16.71
CA HIS A 6 16.39 -3.63 15.43
C HIS A 6 17.56 -4.45 14.89
N SER A 7 17.41 -5.77 14.82
CA SER A 7 18.34 -6.63 14.08
C SER A 7 18.33 -6.17 12.62
N SER A 8 19.49 -5.75 12.10
CA SER A 8 19.70 -5.28 10.72
C SER A 8 19.58 -6.39 9.65
N ALA A 9 18.91 -7.50 9.97
CA ALA A 9 18.82 -8.70 9.18
C ALA A 9 17.39 -8.88 8.64
N GLY A 10 17.09 -8.19 7.54
CA GLY A 10 15.92 -8.44 6.71
C GLY A 10 14.61 -7.86 7.23
N GLY A 11 13.98 -7.02 6.41
CA GLY A 11 12.60 -6.57 6.60
C GLY A 11 11.73 -7.07 5.44
N ILE A 12 10.49 -7.44 5.74
CA ILE A 12 9.48 -7.68 4.70
C ILE A 12 8.77 -6.36 4.44
N MET A 13 8.61 -6.00 3.18
CA MET A 13 7.75 -4.89 2.80
C MET A 13 6.39 -5.41 2.36
N VAL A 14 5.36 -4.71 2.81
CA VAL A 14 3.98 -4.99 2.45
C VAL A 14 3.30 -3.70 2.00
N TRP A 15 2.34 -3.84 1.09
CA TRP A 15 1.42 -2.78 0.71
C TRP A 15 0.00 -3.17 1.12
N GLY A 16 -0.73 -2.21 1.67
CA GLY A 16 -2.13 -2.37 2.03
C GLY A 16 -2.80 -1.02 2.16
N ALA A 17 -4.13 -1.03 2.13
CA ALA A 17 -4.96 0.15 2.25
C ALA A 17 -6.23 -0.18 3.04
N ILE A 18 -6.75 0.83 3.72
CA ILE A 18 -7.86 0.71 4.66
C ILE A 18 -8.90 1.80 4.40
N SER A 19 -10.14 1.53 4.79
CA SER A 19 -11.26 2.46 4.67
C SER A 19 -12.28 2.21 5.79
N TYR A 20 -13.26 3.11 5.92
CA TYR A 20 -14.41 2.91 6.82
C TYR A 20 -15.16 1.59 6.53
N TYR A 21 -15.24 1.19 5.27
CA TYR A 21 -15.97 0.00 4.83
C TYR A 21 -15.17 -1.30 4.92
N GLY A 22 -13.87 -1.22 5.27
CA GLY A 22 -13.01 -2.40 5.41
C GLY A 22 -11.59 -2.17 4.89
N THR A 23 -10.80 -3.24 4.89
CA THR A 23 -9.40 -3.28 4.47
C THR A 23 -9.24 -4.02 3.16
N CYS A 24 -8.20 -3.72 2.38
CA CYS A 24 -7.79 -4.57 1.28
C CYS A 24 -6.89 -5.72 1.77
N GLU A 25 -6.70 -6.71 0.91
CA GLU A 25 -5.69 -7.74 1.13
C GLU A 25 -4.29 -7.13 1.19
N LEU A 26 -3.50 -7.58 2.17
CA LEU A 26 -2.12 -7.14 2.35
C LEU A 26 -1.22 -7.86 1.35
N LYS A 27 -0.46 -7.12 0.56
CA LYS A 27 0.40 -7.67 -0.49
C LYS A 27 1.85 -7.60 -0.09
N PHE A 28 2.58 -8.70 -0.26
CA PHE A 28 4.04 -8.68 -0.19
C PHE A 28 4.60 -7.95 -1.39
N VAL A 29 5.49 -6.99 -1.15
CA VAL A 29 6.11 -6.18 -2.20
C VAL A 29 7.63 -6.23 -2.08
N PRO A 30 8.37 -5.98 -3.18
CA PRO A 30 9.82 -5.89 -3.12
C PRO A 30 10.28 -4.84 -2.10
N THR A 31 11.41 -5.08 -1.46
CA THR A 31 12.01 -4.15 -0.49
C THR A 31 12.43 -2.81 -1.10
N THR A 32 12.48 -2.74 -2.44
CA THR A 32 12.68 -1.52 -3.19
C THR A 32 11.63 -1.46 -4.29
N MET A 33 10.72 -0.49 -4.22
CA MET A 33 9.70 -0.26 -5.24
C MET A 33 10.06 0.93 -6.10
N ASN A 34 9.80 0.82 -7.40
CA ASN A 34 9.78 1.95 -8.33
C ASN A 34 8.32 2.31 -8.69
N ALA A 35 8.16 3.40 -9.45
CA ALA A 35 6.85 3.89 -9.89
C ALA A 35 6.05 2.85 -10.71
N LEU A 36 6.72 2.03 -11.52
CA LEU A 36 6.07 0.98 -12.31
C LEU A 36 5.47 -0.11 -11.41
N CYS A 37 6.22 -0.56 -10.39
CA CYS A 37 5.72 -1.51 -9.39
C CYS A 37 4.53 -0.92 -8.63
N TYR A 38 4.65 0.33 -8.19
CA TYR A 38 3.58 1.02 -7.48
C TYR A 38 2.30 1.13 -8.32
N ASN A 39 2.42 1.56 -9.58
CA ASN A 39 1.29 1.62 -10.51
C ASN A 39 0.67 0.25 -10.79
N GLY A 40 1.46 -0.82 -10.83
CA GLY A 40 0.96 -2.19 -10.93
C GLY A 40 0.07 -2.57 -9.74
N ILE A 41 0.52 -2.25 -8.53
CA ILE A 41 -0.26 -2.50 -7.30
C ILE A 41 -1.59 -1.75 -7.32
N LEU A 42 -1.59 -0.47 -7.71
CA LEU A 42 -2.82 0.33 -7.78
C LEU A 42 -3.82 -0.22 -8.82
N LYS A 43 -3.34 -0.63 -10.00
CA LYS A 43 -4.18 -1.22 -11.05
C LYS A 43 -4.89 -2.48 -10.58
N GLU A 44 -4.24 -3.27 -9.73
CA GLU A 44 -4.82 -4.48 -9.17
C GLU A 44 -5.74 -4.17 -7.97
N ALA A 45 -5.39 -3.21 -7.12
CA ALA A 45 -6.12 -2.92 -5.90
C ALA A 45 -7.40 -2.07 -6.11
N PHE A 46 -7.39 -1.11 -7.03
CA PHE A 46 -8.51 -0.16 -7.20
C PHE A 46 -9.83 -0.81 -7.61
N PRO A 47 -9.86 -1.86 -8.47
CA PRO A 47 -11.10 -2.60 -8.74
C PRO A 47 -11.72 -3.22 -7.49
N HIS A 48 -10.91 -3.68 -6.53
CA HIS A 48 -11.42 -4.21 -5.25
C HIS A 48 -12.08 -3.12 -4.41
N PHE A 49 -11.50 -1.91 -4.37
CA PHE A 49 -12.11 -0.76 -3.70
C PHE A 49 -13.41 -0.32 -4.37
N GLN A 50 -13.47 -0.33 -5.70
CA GLN A 50 -14.71 -0.02 -6.42
C GLN A 50 -15.85 -0.96 -6.02
N SER A 51 -15.55 -2.26 -5.87
CA SER A 51 -16.50 -3.24 -5.36
C SER A 51 -16.85 -3.02 -3.88
N LEU A 52 -15.85 -2.74 -3.02
CA LEU A 52 -16.05 -2.53 -1.58
C LEU A 52 -16.94 -1.32 -1.31
N PHE A 53 -16.81 -0.26 -2.12
CA PHE A 53 -17.56 0.97 -1.96
C PHE A 53 -18.91 0.97 -2.70
N ASN A 54 -19.35 -0.15 -3.26
CA ASN A 54 -20.63 -0.25 -4.00
C ASN A 54 -20.80 0.88 -5.05
N ASN A 55 -19.73 1.20 -5.78
CA ASN A 55 -19.69 2.30 -6.76
C ASN A 55 -19.90 3.72 -6.20
N LEU A 56 -19.81 3.93 -4.88
CA LEU A 56 -19.72 5.27 -4.32
C LEU A 56 -18.44 5.95 -4.79
N LYS A 57 -18.49 7.28 -4.95
CA LYS A 57 -17.27 8.07 -5.18
C LYS A 57 -16.38 7.99 -3.94
N TRP A 58 -15.10 7.76 -4.14
CA TRP A 58 -14.11 7.63 -3.09
C TRP A 58 -12.85 8.43 -3.43
N ILE A 59 -12.04 8.69 -2.41
CA ILE A 59 -10.79 9.44 -2.52
C ILE A 59 -9.66 8.49 -2.14
N TYR A 60 -8.64 8.41 -3.00
CA TYR A 60 -7.39 7.72 -2.68
C TYR A 60 -6.45 8.67 -1.95
N GLN A 61 -5.86 8.21 -0.85
CA GLN A 61 -4.87 8.98 -0.08
C GLN A 61 -3.61 8.13 0.14
N HIS A 62 -2.47 8.76 -0.08
CA HIS A 62 -1.12 8.22 0.13
C HIS A 62 -0.19 9.35 0.55
N ASP A 63 1.05 9.03 0.94
CA ASP A 63 2.07 10.03 1.21
C ASP A 63 2.72 10.54 -0.10
N ASN A 64 3.58 11.55 0.03
CA ASN A 64 4.25 12.20 -1.10
C ASN A 64 5.62 11.56 -1.43
N ALA A 65 5.76 10.24 -1.27
CA ALA A 65 7.01 9.57 -1.65
C ALA A 65 7.30 9.79 -3.14
N PRO A 66 8.55 9.97 -3.58
CA PRO A 66 8.85 10.30 -4.98
C PRO A 66 8.28 9.30 -6.01
N ILE A 67 8.18 8.02 -5.65
CA ILE A 67 7.62 6.99 -6.52
C ILE A 67 6.09 7.06 -6.66
N HIS A 68 5.41 7.78 -5.76
CA HIS A 68 3.96 7.96 -5.74
C HIS A 68 3.49 9.09 -6.67
N THR A 69 4.41 9.96 -7.08
CA THR A 69 4.14 11.13 -7.95
C THR A 69 4.85 11.06 -9.30
N ALA A 70 5.42 9.90 -9.65
CA ALA A 70 6.26 9.69 -10.84
C ALA A 70 5.48 9.25 -12.08
#